data_AF-A0A916JBF9-F1
#
_entry.id   AF-A0A916JBF9-F1
#
_cell.length_a   1.000
_cell.length_b   1.000
_cell.length_c   1.000
_cell.angle_alpha   90.00
_cell.angle_beta   90.00
_cell.angle_gamma   90.00
#
_symmetry.space_group_name_H-M   'P 1'
#
loop_
_entity.id
_entity.type
_entity.pdbx_description
1 polymer ?
#
loop_
_entity_poly.entity_id
_entity_poly.type
_entity_poly.pdbx_seq_one_letter_code
_entity_poly.pdbx_strand_id
1 'polypeptide(L)' 'MRTEEKYLKEINRLLQLYLKEVSESNLKPLSAQMYQTQSINFVRWINGEFTPGGNARAASASKMESLN' A
#
# COMPACT_ATOMS: atom_id res chain seq x y z
N MET A 1 -2.57 3.64 -10.10
CA MET A 1 -1.83 2.68 -10.96
C MET A 1 -2.28 1.29 -10.56
N ARG A 2 -2.50 0.34 -11.48
CA ARG A 2 -2.88 -1.04 -11.12
C ARG A 2 -1.80 -1.98 -11.65
N THR A 3 -1.28 -2.82 -10.77
CA THR A 3 -0.19 -3.77 -11.08
C THR A 3 -0.76 -5.17 -11.28
N GLU A 4 -0.13 -5.96 -12.14
CA GLU A 4 -0.51 -7.37 -12.34
C GLU A 4 -0.28 -8.21 -11.08
N GLU A 5 -1.16 -9.19 -10.84
CA GLU A 5 -1.16 -10.04 -9.64
C GLU A 5 0.18 -10.77 -9.41
N LYS A 6 0.82 -11.25 -10.50
CA LYS A 6 2.12 -11.92 -10.44
C LYS A 6 3.21 -11.06 -9.80
N TYR A 7 3.18 -9.75 -10.04
CA TYR A 7 4.12 -8.81 -9.44
C TYR A 7 3.67 -8.38 -8.04
N LEU A 8 2.35 -8.27 -7.79
CA LEU A 8 1.82 -7.93 -6.47
C LEU A 8 2.24 -8.94 -5.40
N LYS A 9 2.31 -10.23 -5.72
CA LYS A 9 2.80 -11.25 -4.77
C LYS A 9 4.23 -10.97 -4.32
N GLU A 10 5.12 -10.67 -5.25
CA GLU A 10 6.52 -10.39 -4.94
C GLU A 10 6.70 -9.03 -4.25
N ILE A 11 5.96 -8.00 -4.67
CA ILE A 11 5.98 -6.69 -4.03
C ILE A 11 5.52 -6.77 -2.57
N ASN A 12 4.49 -7.57 -2.27
CA ASN A 12 4.07 -7.80 -0.89
C ASN A 12 5.16 -8.50 -0.08
N ARG A 13 5.84 -9.50 -0.64
CA ARG A 13 6.98 -10.16 0.02
C ARG A 13 8.09 -9.15 0.35
N LEU A 14 8.45 -8.29 -0.61
CA LEU A 14 9.44 -7.24 -0.43
C LEU A 14 9.01 -6.18 0.59
N LEU A 15 7.72 -5.80 0.62
CA LEU A 15 7.17 -4.90 1.62
C LEU A 15 7.38 -5.47 3.04
N GLN A 16 7.11 -6.75 3.27
CA GLN A 16 7.31 -7.36 4.59
C GLN A 16 8.77 -7.31 5.04
N LEU A 17 9.71 -7.57 4.12
CA LEU A 17 11.15 -7.46 4.40
C LEU A 17 11.54 -6.02 4.76
N TYR A 18 11.09 -5.06 3.95
CA TYR A 18 11.33 -3.64 4.19
C TYR A 18 10.78 -3.16 5.54
N LEU A 19 9.55 -3.54 5.89
CA LEU A 19 8.94 -3.15 7.16
C LEU A 19 9.72 -3.70 8.36
N LYS A 20 10.23 -4.93 8.24
CA LYS A 20 11.11 -5.53 9.23
C LYS A 20 12.42 -4.74 9.36
N GLU A 21 13.09 -4.45 8.25
CA GLU A 21 14.33 -3.64 8.25
C GLU A 21 14.13 -2.26 8.88
N VAL A 22 13.02 -1.58 8.57
CA VAL A 22 12.68 -0.29 9.20
C VAL A 22 12.46 -0.45 10.70
N SER A 23 11.78 -1.50 11.15
CA SER A 23 11.54 -1.76 12.58
C SER A 23 12.80 -2.09 13.38
N GLU A 24 13.80 -2.67 12.73
CA GLU A 24 15.09 -3.05 13.34
C GLU A 24 16.17 -1.95 13.19
N SER A 25 15.85 -0.86 12.49
CA SER A 25 16.79 0.24 12.25
C SER A 25 16.93 1.19 13.46
N ASN A 26 17.96 2.03 13.46
CA ASN A 26 18.11 3.10 14.48
C ASN A 26 17.35 4.41 14.12
N LEU A 27 16.49 4.37 13.10
CA LEU A 27 15.77 5.55 12.63
C LEU A 27 15.00 6.24 13.76
N LYS A 28 14.89 7.56 13.67
CA LYS A 28 14.01 8.32 14.57
C LYS A 28 12.58 7.75 14.46
N PRO A 29 11.83 7.62 15.58
CA PRO A 29 10.51 6.99 15.57
C PRO A 29 9.55 7.57 14.52
N LEU A 30 9.53 8.90 14.37
CA LEU A 30 8.69 9.56 13.38
C LEU A 30 9.08 9.20 11.94
N SER A 31 10.38 9.09 11.65
CA SER A 31 10.88 8.69 10.33
C SER A 31 10.50 7.24 10.02
N ALA A 32 10.66 6.33 10.99
CA ALA A 32 10.27 4.93 10.84
C ALA A 32 8.76 4.81 10.55
N GLN A 33 7.92 5.52 11.33
CA GLN A 33 6.48 5.54 11.13
C GLN A 33 6.09 6.09 9.74
N MET A 34 6.73 7.17 9.30
CA MET A 34 6.49 7.76 7.99
C MET A 34 6.82 6.76 6.87
N TYR A 35 7.98 6.12 6.93
CA TYR A 35 8.41 5.14 5.95
C TYR A 35 7.48 3.92 5.86
N GLN A 36 7.09 3.35 7.01
CA GLN A 36 6.12 2.27 7.03
C GLN A 36 4.79 2.70 6.41
N THR A 37 4.26 3.86 6.81
CA THR A 37 2.98 4.38 6.32
C THR A 37 2.99 4.61 4.81
N GLN A 38 4.04 5.25 4.29
CA GLN A 38 4.12 5.58 2.87
C GLN A 38 4.28 4.32 2.00
N SER A 39 5.12 3.37 2.43
CA SER A 39 5.31 2.11 1.70
C SER A 39 4.04 1.24 1.70
N ILE A 40 3.32 1.16 2.82
CA ILE A 40 2.03 0.46 2.88
C ILE A 40 1.01 1.12 1.95
N ASN A 41 0.90 2.45 2.00
CA ASN A 41 -0.04 3.18 1.14
C ASN A 41 0.30 3.04 -0.35
N PHE A 42 1.59 3.02 -0.69
CA PHE A 42 2.03 2.76 -2.05
C PHE A 42 1.58 1.37 -2.53
N VAL A 43 1.79 0.32 -1.72
CA VAL A 43 1.36 -1.04 -2.09
C VAL A 43 -0.17 -1.13 -2.21
N ARG A 44 -0.92 -0.51 -1.30
CA ARG A 44 -2.39 -0.42 -1.41
C ARG A 44 -2.84 0.31 -2.67
N TRP A 45 -2.12 1.35 -3.09
CA TRP A 45 -2.44 2.07 -4.32
C TRP A 45 -2.27 1.20 -5.56
N ILE A 46 -1.13 0.52 -5.68
CA ILE A 46 -0.83 -0.32 -6.84
C ILE A 46 -1.67 -1.60 -6.88
N ASN A 47 -2.20 -2.02 -5.71
CA ASN A 47 -3.19 -3.09 -5.57
C ASN A 47 -4.63 -2.62 -5.89
N GLY A 48 -4.85 -1.31 -6.06
CA GLY A 48 -6.18 -0.74 -6.34
C GLY A 48 -7.10 -0.61 -5.11
N GLU A 49 -6.57 -0.78 -3.91
CA GLU A 49 -7.31 -0.66 -2.64
C GLU A 49 -7.30 0.77 -2.06
N PHE A 50 -6.50 1.65 -2.68
CA PHE A 50 -6.31 3.03 -2.24
C PHE A 50 -6.08 3.92 -3.46
N THR A 51 -6.55 5.17 -3.39
CA THR A 51 -6.28 6.19 -4.39
C THR A 51 -5.72 7.43 -3.68
N PRO A 52 -4.47 7.83 -3.95
CA PRO A 52 -3.90 9.06 -3.38
C PRO A 52 -4.78 10.26 -3.71
N GLY A 53 -5.16 11.03 -2.69
CA GLY A 53 -6.06 12.19 -2.85
C GLY A 53 -7.50 11.86 -3.23
N GLY A 54 -7.88 10.57 -3.27
CA GLY A 54 -9.24 10.14 -3.58
C GLY A 54 -10.20 10.34 -2.41
N ASN A 55 -11.36 10.94 -2.66
CA ASN A 55 -12.42 11.05 -1.67
C ASN A 55 -13.03 9.66 -1.39
N ALA A 56 -13.22 9.32 -0.11
CA ALA A 56 -13.75 8.02 0.33
C ALA A 56 -15.09 7.61 -0.32
N ARG A 57 -15.88 8.57 -0.83
CA ARG A 57 -17.15 8.32 -1.54
C ARG A 57 -16.99 7.66 -2.92
N ALA A 58 -15.84 7.79 -3.60
CA ALA A 58 -15.66 7.24 -4.94
C ALA A 58 -15.27 5.75 -4.91
N ALA A 59 -14.54 5.31 -3.88
CA ALA A 59 -14.07 3.92 -3.75
C ALA A 59 -15.21 2.91 -3.50
N SER A 60 -16.29 3.33 -2.85
CA SER A 60 -17.48 2.49 -2.63
C SER A 60 -18.32 2.28 -3.89
N ALA A 61 -18.28 3.20 -4.87
CA ALA A 61 -19.02 3.09 -6.12
C ALA A 61 -18.40 2.05 -7.07
N SER A 62 -17.07 2.06 -7.27
CA SER A 62 -16.39 1.09 -8.16
C SER A 62 -16.43 -0.36 -7.65
N LYS A 63 -16.62 -0.57 -6.34
CA LYS A 63 -16.78 -1.91 -5.75
C LYS A 63 -18.19 -2.48 -5.99
N MET A 64 -19.22 -1.66 -6.23
CA MET A 64 -20.54 -2.13 -6.62
C MET A 64 -20.63 -2.51 -8.10
N GLU A 65 -19.92 -1.81 -9.00
CA GLU A 65 -19.94 -2.11 -10.44
C GLU A 65 -19.23 -3.42 -10.82
N SER A 66 -18.35 -3.94 -9.96
CA SER A 66 -17.61 -5.19 -10.18
C SER A 66 -18.32 -6.44 -9.63
N LEU A 67 -19.52 -6.28 -9.07
CA LEU A 67 -20.35 -7.35 -8.52
C LEU A 67 -21.65 -7.57 -9.32
N ASN A 68 -21.83 -6.88 -10.45
CA ASN A 68 -22.95 -7.04 -11.38
C ASN A 68 -22.49 -7.61 -12.72
#